data_AF-A0A521VQE9-F1
#
_entry.id   AF-A0A521VQE9-F1
#
_cell.length_a   1.000
_cell.length_b   1.000
_cell.length_c   1.000
_cell.angle_alpha   90.00
_cell.angle_beta   90.00
_cell.angle_gamma   90.00
#
_symmetry.space_group_name_H-M   'P 1'
#
loop_
_entity.id
_entity.type
_entity.pdbx_description
1 polymer ?
#
loop_
_entity_poly.entity_id
_entity_poly.type
_entity_poly.pdbx_seq_one_letter_code
_entity_poly.pdbx_strand_id
1 'polypeptide(L)'
;MDSASENRDRAADETRLARLAPLAALSPARLAELAAATQSARAARGSDPLAEHGAKEHTVFLLRGEILLFFAGGGSLVVVGGSGDGLHPLNRRQATVVRSKAITDLELLLIDDDALDIAITWDQVAAGGGAPAGAIREAVRSDARVGSGAFSLQNLRHGFFAQLPAARIEELLRRFERVTVRRSEMVIREGDEGDWFYVIESGKCQVERMVGGVRVAVAELRSGDTFGEEALVSQAKRNASVTMLADGELLRLAKSDFTELLAEPLLHRVGWAAACDKVAGGAVWLDVRYPSEYQHDRLAGAINVPLSEVRNSFTVLDPAAEYVVYCQSGRRSSAATFLFAQRGFKVWLLEGGLWAAQRASAL
;
A
#
# COMPACT_ATOMS: atom_id res chain seq x y z
N MET A 1 -3.13 20.05 33.91
CA MET A 1 -1.93 19.68 33.12
C MET A 1 -2.20 20.10 31.70
N ASP A 2 -1.24 20.82 31.13
CA ASP A 2 -1.49 21.99 30.28
C ASP A 2 -1.56 21.60 28.79
N SER A 3 -2.75 21.71 28.20
CA SER A 3 -3.03 21.42 26.78
C SER A 3 -2.21 22.27 25.81
N ALA A 4 -1.62 23.38 26.30
CA ALA A 4 -0.71 24.23 25.55
C ALA A 4 0.72 23.67 25.41
N SER A 5 1.11 22.69 26.24
CA SER A 5 2.41 22.01 26.15
C SER A 5 2.36 20.80 25.20
N GLU A 6 1.32 19.96 25.31
CA GLU A 6 1.06 18.84 24.39
C GLU A 6 0.89 19.32 22.93
N ASN A 7 0.30 20.49 22.73
CA ASN A 7 0.08 21.04 21.38
C ASN A 7 1.36 21.64 20.76
N ARG A 8 2.37 21.99 21.56
CA ARG A 8 3.68 22.47 21.06
C ARG A 8 4.62 21.33 20.69
N ASP A 9 4.65 20.29 21.51
CA ASP A 9 5.49 19.11 21.24
C ASP A 9 5.01 18.38 19.98
N ARG A 10 3.69 18.25 19.80
CA ARG A 10 3.09 17.66 18.60
C ARG A 10 3.37 18.42 17.30
N ALA A 11 3.31 19.75 17.33
CA ALA A 11 3.64 20.58 16.15
C ALA A 11 5.14 20.53 15.79
N ALA A 12 6.01 20.37 16.80
CA ALA A 12 7.44 20.16 16.59
C ALA A 12 7.73 18.81 15.94
N ASP A 13 7.02 17.75 16.35
CA ASP A 13 7.14 16.41 15.78
C ASP A 13 6.62 16.34 14.34
N GLU A 14 5.49 16.97 14.03
CA GLU A 14 4.99 17.08 12.64
C GLU A 14 6.04 17.74 11.71
N THR A 15 6.68 18.81 12.17
CA THR A 15 7.73 19.51 11.41
C THR A 15 8.98 18.65 11.19
N ARG A 16 9.32 17.78 12.15
CA ARG A 16 10.44 16.84 12.07
C ARG A 16 10.11 15.71 11.09
N LEU A 17 8.92 15.12 11.19
CA LEU A 17 8.44 14.05 10.32
C LEU A 17 8.41 14.46 8.86
N ALA A 18 7.97 15.69 8.56
CA ALA A 18 7.88 16.22 7.20
C ALA A 18 9.23 16.29 6.44
N ARG A 19 10.36 16.05 7.12
CA ARG A 19 11.71 16.02 6.51
C ARG A 19 12.25 14.62 6.28
N LEU A 20 11.68 13.61 6.94
CA LEU A 20 12.18 12.23 6.92
C LEU A 20 11.54 11.49 5.73
N ALA A 21 12.30 10.71 4.98
CA ALA A 21 11.77 9.90 3.88
C ALA A 21 11.39 8.49 4.37
N PRO A 22 10.25 7.92 3.94
CA PRO A 22 9.27 8.46 2.98
C PRO A 22 8.25 9.45 3.56
N LEU A 23 8.30 9.75 4.87
CA LEU A 23 7.28 10.52 5.57
C LEU A 23 7.02 11.91 4.96
N ALA A 24 8.05 12.54 4.41
CA ALA A 24 7.99 13.82 3.71
C ALA A 24 7.06 13.81 2.49
N ALA A 25 6.76 12.64 1.92
CA ALA A 25 5.80 12.48 0.84
C ALA A 25 4.35 12.36 1.34
N LEU A 26 4.13 12.16 2.65
CA LEU A 26 2.82 11.98 3.24
C LEU A 26 2.08 13.32 3.36
N SER A 27 0.76 13.25 3.22
CA SER A 27 -0.11 14.39 3.47
C SER A 27 -0.05 14.89 4.93
N PRO A 28 -0.30 16.19 5.17
CA PRO A 28 -0.24 16.76 6.52
C PRO A 28 -1.13 16.06 7.55
N ALA A 29 -2.30 15.56 7.13
CA ALA A 29 -3.20 14.81 8.01
C ALA A 29 -2.59 13.48 8.46
N ARG A 30 -1.87 12.77 7.57
CA ARG A 30 -1.18 11.52 7.90
C ARG A 30 0.01 11.78 8.81
N LEU A 31 0.76 12.86 8.57
CA LEU A 31 1.86 13.28 9.43
C LEU A 31 1.37 13.60 10.86
N ALA A 32 0.23 14.27 11.00
CA ALA A 32 -0.37 14.57 12.30
C ALA A 32 -0.81 13.31 13.06
N GLU A 33 -1.37 12.32 12.35
CA GLU A 33 -1.71 11.03 12.96
C GLU A 33 -0.48 10.22 13.36
N LEU A 34 0.55 10.22 12.51
CA LEU A 34 1.79 9.50 12.77
C LEU A 34 2.57 10.13 13.94
N ALA A 35 2.54 11.46 14.07
CA ALA A 35 3.16 12.19 15.19
C ALA A 35 2.69 11.65 16.55
N ALA A 36 1.40 11.34 16.68
CA ALA A 36 0.82 10.78 17.90
C ALA A 36 1.31 9.35 18.24
N ALA A 37 1.89 8.65 17.27
CA ALA A 37 2.42 7.28 17.41
C ALA A 37 3.96 7.24 17.44
N THR A 38 4.62 8.40 17.56
CA THR A 38 6.09 8.48 17.61
C THR A 38 6.62 8.60 19.03
N GLN A 39 7.84 8.12 19.24
CA GLN A 39 8.57 8.26 20.51
C GLN A 39 9.94 8.90 20.26
N SER A 40 10.29 9.87 21.10
CA SER A 40 11.64 10.46 21.09
C SER A 40 12.55 9.69 22.03
N ALA A 41 13.78 9.40 21.58
CA ALA A 41 14.82 8.79 22.41
C ALA A 41 16.15 9.53 22.28
N ARG A 42 17.06 9.25 23.22
CA ARG A 42 18.42 9.77 23.23
C ARG A 42 19.41 8.63 23.44
N ALA A 43 20.49 8.66 22.69
CA ALA A 43 21.60 7.73 22.85
C ALA A 43 22.88 8.52 23.15
N ALA A 44 23.64 8.07 24.14
CA ALA A 44 24.86 8.72 24.58
C ALA A 44 26.02 8.38 23.63
N ARG A 45 26.96 9.32 23.47
CA ARG A 45 28.19 9.08 22.73
C ARG A 45 28.86 7.77 23.17
N GLY A 46 29.21 6.94 22.18
CA GLY A 46 29.88 5.66 22.37
C GLY A 46 28.96 4.46 22.60
N SER A 47 27.65 4.68 22.81
CA SER A 47 26.68 3.58 22.93
C SER A 47 26.41 2.88 21.59
N ASP A 48 25.60 1.82 21.62
CA ASP A 48 25.03 1.16 20.43
C ASP A 48 23.52 1.48 20.33
N PRO A 49 23.14 2.60 19.69
CA PRO A 49 21.77 3.08 19.64
C PRO A 49 20.76 2.07 19.10
N LEU A 50 21.14 1.27 18.11
CA LEU A 50 20.24 0.28 17.52
C LEU A 50 20.10 -0.97 18.39
N ALA A 51 21.07 -1.29 19.25
CA ALA A 51 20.88 -2.30 20.28
C ALA A 51 19.97 -1.79 21.43
N GLU A 52 20.06 -0.51 21.77
CA GLU A 52 19.28 0.12 22.86
C GLU A 52 17.82 0.43 22.45
N HIS A 53 17.62 0.85 21.21
CA HIS A 53 16.35 1.43 20.73
C HIS A 53 15.84 0.80 19.43
N GLY A 54 16.65 0.00 18.74
CA GLY A 54 16.28 -0.68 17.50
C GLY A 54 15.56 -2.00 17.75
N ALA A 55 14.61 -2.03 18.68
CA ALA A 55 13.72 -3.17 18.85
C ALA A 55 13.15 -3.59 17.48
N LYS A 56 12.95 -4.90 17.27
CA LYS A 56 12.58 -5.45 15.96
C LYS A 56 11.34 -4.80 15.32
N GLU A 57 10.50 -4.17 16.11
CA GLU A 57 9.19 -3.61 15.74
C GLU A 57 9.21 -2.08 15.56
N HIS A 58 10.36 -1.41 15.73
CA HIS A 58 10.46 0.05 15.56
C HIS A 58 11.35 0.43 14.39
N THR A 59 10.86 1.35 13.56
CA THR A 59 11.67 2.09 12.60
C THR A 59 12.33 3.27 13.30
N VAL A 60 13.67 3.34 13.23
CA VAL A 60 14.48 4.35 13.93
C VAL A 60 15.04 5.38 12.96
N PHE A 61 14.80 6.67 13.22
CA PHE A 61 15.34 7.80 12.47
C PHE A 61 16.31 8.62 13.32
N LEU A 62 17.32 9.21 12.66
CA LEU A 62 18.28 10.13 13.29
C LEU A 62 17.85 11.58 13.09
N LEU A 63 17.44 12.26 14.17
CA LEU A 63 17.09 13.68 14.12
C LEU A 63 18.33 14.56 14.23
N ARG A 64 19.25 14.23 15.15
CA ARG A 64 20.48 15.00 15.41
C ARG A 64 21.63 14.10 15.84
N GLY A 65 22.83 14.54 15.53
CA GLY A 65 24.07 13.87 15.88
C GLY A 65 24.63 13.03 14.73
N GLU A 66 25.65 12.24 15.04
CA GLU A 66 26.38 11.43 14.09
C GLU A 66 26.48 9.98 14.58
N ILE A 67 26.14 9.02 13.72
CA ILE A 67 26.15 7.60 14.03
C ILE A 67 26.95 6.83 12.97
N LEU A 68 27.73 5.84 13.41
CA LEU A 68 28.41 4.90 12.52
C LEU A 68 27.63 3.57 12.50
N LEU A 69 27.22 3.15 11.31
CA LEU A 69 26.53 1.88 11.07
C LEU A 69 27.52 0.84 10.50
N PHE A 70 27.41 -0.40 10.96
CA PHE A 70 28.19 -1.54 10.47
C PHE A 70 27.26 -2.58 9.84
N PHE A 71 27.57 -3.06 8.64
CA PHE A 71 26.70 -3.95 7.87
C PHE A 71 27.17 -5.41 7.86
N ALA A 72 26.24 -6.35 7.75
CA ALA A 72 26.51 -7.79 7.74
C ALA A 72 27.48 -8.23 6.61
N GLY A 73 27.41 -7.59 5.45
CA GLY A 73 28.27 -7.85 4.29
C GLY A 73 29.63 -7.16 4.32
N GLY A 74 30.00 -6.55 5.45
CA GLY A 74 31.16 -5.66 5.57
C GLY A 74 30.86 -4.23 5.13
N GLY A 75 31.78 -3.32 5.42
CA GLY A 75 31.60 -1.89 5.20
C GLY A 75 30.90 -1.17 6.37
N SER A 76 30.99 0.16 6.34
CA SER A 76 30.44 1.03 7.36
C SER A 76 30.02 2.36 6.78
N LEU A 77 28.98 2.97 7.35
CA LEU A 77 28.46 4.26 6.91
C LEU A 77 28.34 5.22 8.10
N VAL A 78 28.90 6.42 7.96
CA VAL A 78 28.62 7.53 8.90
C VAL A 78 27.37 8.24 8.42
N VAL A 79 26.38 8.34 9.30
CA VAL A 79 25.11 9.03 9.04
C VAL A 79 25.03 10.25 9.95
N VAL A 80 24.71 11.40 9.37
CA VAL A 80 24.57 12.69 10.07
C VAL A 80 23.10 13.11 10.07
N GLY A 81 22.54 13.49 11.21
CA GLY A 81 21.15 13.94 11.32
C GLY A 81 20.86 15.13 10.39
N GLY A 82 19.77 15.02 9.62
CA GLY A 82 19.39 16.05 8.64
C GLY A 82 20.19 16.06 7.33
N SER A 83 21.20 15.20 7.18
CA SER A 83 21.88 14.94 5.90
C SER A 83 21.08 13.94 5.06
N GLY A 84 21.41 13.81 3.76
CA GLY A 84 20.72 12.88 2.85
C GLY A 84 20.49 11.49 3.45
N ASP A 85 21.54 10.82 3.93
CA ASP A 85 21.43 9.51 4.59
C ASP A 85 20.68 9.53 5.92
N GLY A 86 20.71 10.65 6.64
CA GLY A 86 20.05 10.84 7.92
C GLY A 86 18.55 11.13 7.82
N LEU A 87 18.03 11.39 6.63
CA LEU A 87 16.59 11.53 6.41
C LEU A 87 15.88 10.18 6.29
N HIS A 88 16.62 9.07 6.14
CA HIS A 88 16.07 7.73 5.98
C HIS A 88 16.20 6.89 7.26
N PRO A 89 15.41 5.82 7.40
CA PRO A 89 15.54 4.90 8.53
C PRO A 89 16.95 4.33 8.67
N LEU A 90 17.45 4.27 9.90
CA LEU A 90 18.75 3.67 10.22
C LEU A 90 18.72 2.14 10.12
N ASN A 91 17.61 1.52 10.54
CA ASN A 91 17.49 0.07 10.73
C ASN A 91 16.53 -0.63 9.74
N ARG A 92 16.11 0.06 8.67
CA ARG A 92 15.23 -0.47 7.62
C ARG A 92 15.86 -0.32 6.22
N ARG A 93 17.15 -0.64 6.11
CA ARG A 93 17.96 -0.59 4.88
C ARG A 93 18.17 -1.99 4.29
N GLN A 94 18.25 -2.13 2.98
CA GLN A 94 18.54 -3.38 2.26
C GLN A 94 19.76 -4.09 2.84
N ALA A 95 20.85 -3.35 3.09
CA ALA A 95 21.98 -3.87 3.83
C ALA A 95 21.64 -3.96 5.32
N THR A 96 21.63 -5.17 5.86
CA THR A 96 21.36 -5.42 7.28
C THR A 96 22.43 -4.77 8.15
N VAL A 97 22.01 -3.84 9.01
CA VAL A 97 22.88 -3.26 10.05
C VAL A 97 22.98 -4.26 11.20
N VAL A 98 24.22 -4.65 11.53
CA VAL A 98 24.50 -5.62 12.60
C VAL A 98 24.99 -4.96 13.89
N ARG A 99 25.49 -3.73 13.79
CA ARG A 99 25.98 -2.94 14.93
C ARG A 99 25.89 -1.46 14.61
N SER A 100 25.72 -0.64 15.64
CA SER A 100 25.84 0.80 15.51
C SER A 100 26.75 1.40 16.59
N LYS A 101 27.23 2.62 16.36
CA LYS A 101 28.00 3.38 17.34
C LYS A 101 27.65 4.86 17.27
N ALA A 102 27.19 5.43 18.38
CA ALA A 102 27.02 6.86 18.52
C ALA A 102 28.39 7.57 18.51
N ILE A 103 28.64 8.44 17.52
CA ILE A 103 29.87 9.26 17.44
C ILE A 103 29.70 10.49 18.34
N THR A 104 28.51 11.09 18.35
CA THR A 104 28.07 12.16 19.25
C THR A 104 26.90 11.68 20.10
N ASP A 105 26.40 12.53 21.00
CA ASP A 105 25.07 12.31 21.57
C ASP A 105 24.02 12.43 20.46
N LEU A 106 23.03 11.56 20.48
CA LEU A 106 22.02 11.44 19.42
C LEU A 106 20.63 11.82 19.93
N GLU A 107 19.85 12.43 19.05
CA GLU A 107 18.39 12.54 19.17
C GLU A 107 17.76 11.63 18.11
N LEU A 108 16.94 10.69 18.56
CA LEU A 108 16.32 9.65 17.73
C LEU A 108 14.81 9.78 17.76
N LEU A 109 14.18 9.41 16.64
CA LEU A 109 12.74 9.22 16.55
C LEU A 109 12.45 7.75 16.28
N LEU A 110 11.62 7.14 17.12
CA LEU A 110 11.14 5.78 16.96
C LEU A 110 9.68 5.85 16.49
N ILE A 111 9.38 5.06 15.47
CA ILE A 111 8.03 4.90 14.95
C ILE A 111 7.75 3.40 14.94
N ASP A 112 6.60 3.01 15.49
CA ASP A 112 6.11 1.64 15.37
C ASP A 112 5.98 1.25 13.89
N ASP A 113 6.49 0.08 13.53
CA ASP A 113 6.53 -0.40 12.15
C ASP A 113 5.14 -0.55 11.53
N ASP A 114 4.14 -0.96 12.32
CA ASP A 114 2.79 -1.15 11.85
C ASP A 114 2.09 0.20 11.63
N ALA A 115 2.21 1.12 12.59
CA ALA A 115 1.71 2.49 12.44
C ALA A 115 2.31 3.19 11.20
N LEU A 116 3.63 3.01 10.99
CA LEU A 116 4.34 3.57 9.86
C LEU A 116 3.87 3.00 8.52
N ASP A 117 3.79 1.68 8.43
CA ASP A 117 3.43 1.00 7.19
C ASP A 117 1.96 1.25 6.82
N ILE A 118 1.08 1.36 7.82
CA ILE A 118 -0.28 1.87 7.65
C ILE A 118 -0.20 3.29 7.09
N ALA A 119 0.43 4.25 7.77
CA ALA A 119 0.46 5.64 7.31
C ALA A 119 0.98 5.81 5.87
N ILE A 120 2.01 5.05 5.47
CA ILE A 120 2.58 5.08 4.12
C ILE A 120 1.68 4.43 3.08
N THR A 121 1.17 3.23 3.36
CA THR A 121 0.33 2.50 2.42
C THR A 121 -0.86 3.36 2.02
N TRP A 122 -1.46 4.01 3.01
CA TRP A 122 -2.59 4.89 2.86
C TRP A 122 -2.38 6.11 1.97
N ASP A 123 -1.26 6.80 2.09
CA ASP A 123 -1.04 8.02 1.34
C ASP A 123 -0.78 7.73 -0.16
N GLN A 124 -0.12 6.61 -0.48
CA GLN A 124 0.06 6.15 -1.86
C GLN A 124 -1.23 5.69 -2.51
N VAL A 125 -1.96 4.87 -1.77
CA VAL A 125 -3.28 4.38 -2.16
C VAL A 125 -4.24 5.55 -2.35
N ALA A 126 -4.08 6.61 -1.55
CA ALA A 126 -4.77 7.85 -1.80
C ALA A 126 -4.28 8.39 -3.17
N ALA A 127 -3.02 8.77 -3.35
CA ALA A 127 -2.50 9.61 -4.45
C ALA A 127 -2.84 9.25 -5.92
N GLY A 128 -3.37 8.06 -6.27
CA GLY A 128 -3.65 7.64 -7.64
C GLY A 128 -5.05 8.03 -8.18
N GLY A 129 -5.10 8.82 -9.26
CA GLY A 129 -6.36 9.18 -9.93
C GLY A 129 -6.23 9.72 -11.36
N GLY A 130 -6.69 8.95 -12.35
CA GLY A 130 -7.27 9.48 -13.60
C GLY A 130 -6.82 8.82 -14.92
N ALA A 131 -7.78 8.23 -15.66
CA ALA A 131 -7.76 8.14 -17.15
C ALA A 131 -9.18 7.91 -17.73
N PRO A 132 -9.48 8.34 -18.99
CA PRO A 132 -10.84 8.56 -19.51
C PRO A 132 -11.43 7.41 -20.37
N ALA A 133 -12.75 7.46 -20.57
CA ALA A 133 -13.60 6.47 -21.24
C ALA A 133 -13.83 6.71 -22.75
N GLY A 134 -14.00 5.64 -23.53
CA GLY A 134 -14.52 5.70 -24.90
C GLY A 134 -14.93 4.34 -25.50
N ALA A 135 -16.22 4.25 -25.88
CA ALA A 135 -16.91 3.24 -26.73
C ALA A 135 -16.91 1.79 -26.19
N ILE A 136 -18.00 1.01 -26.18
CA ILE A 136 -18.87 0.62 -27.30
C ILE A 136 -20.23 0.20 -26.70
N ARG A 137 -21.29 0.84 -27.19
CA ARG A 137 -22.68 0.38 -27.08
C ARG A 137 -22.97 -0.46 -28.32
N GLU A 138 -23.44 -1.69 -28.15
CA GLU A 138 -24.53 -2.37 -28.89
C GLU A 138 -24.39 -3.88 -28.74
N ALA A 139 -25.54 -4.57 -28.61
CA ALA A 139 -25.72 -5.99 -28.29
C ALA A 139 -25.52 -6.30 -26.79
N VAL A 140 -26.48 -6.83 -26.03
CA VAL A 140 -27.29 -8.01 -26.31
C VAL A 140 -28.57 -7.93 -25.48
N ARG A 141 -29.73 -8.11 -26.12
CA ARG A 141 -31.04 -8.28 -25.49
C ARG A 141 -31.34 -9.79 -25.33
N SER A 142 -32.20 -10.08 -24.33
CA SER A 142 -33.04 -11.25 -24.03
C SER A 142 -32.41 -12.52 -23.41
N ASP A 143 -32.62 -12.73 -22.09
CA ASP A 143 -33.59 -13.71 -21.52
C ASP A 143 -33.76 -13.53 -19.98
N ALA A 144 -34.94 -13.81 -19.44
CA ALA A 144 -35.60 -13.07 -18.34
C ALA A 144 -35.60 -13.73 -16.94
N ARG A 145 -34.58 -14.51 -16.58
CA ARG A 145 -34.36 -14.97 -15.17
C ARG A 145 -32.89 -14.83 -14.71
N VAL A 146 -32.05 -14.33 -15.60
CA VAL A 146 -30.67 -13.83 -15.41
C VAL A 146 -30.72 -12.28 -15.43
N GLY A 147 -31.78 -11.72 -14.85
CA GLY A 147 -32.27 -10.36 -15.13
C GLY A 147 -31.61 -9.23 -14.33
N SER A 148 -30.58 -9.50 -13.53
CA SER A 148 -29.88 -8.48 -12.73
C SER A 148 -28.46 -8.30 -13.29
N GLY A 149 -28.19 -7.12 -13.83
CA GLY A 149 -27.03 -6.82 -14.68
C GLY A 149 -25.64 -7.04 -14.06
N ALA A 150 -25.52 -7.35 -12.77
CA ALA A 150 -24.23 -7.53 -12.11
C ALA A 150 -23.43 -8.76 -12.59
N PHE A 151 -24.11 -9.83 -12.98
CA PHE A 151 -23.49 -11.12 -13.33
C PHE A 151 -23.81 -11.57 -14.74
N SER A 152 -23.84 -10.63 -15.69
CA SER A 152 -23.78 -10.99 -17.10
C SER A 152 -22.59 -11.93 -17.34
N LEU A 153 -22.77 -12.93 -18.21
CA LEU A 153 -21.69 -13.79 -18.72
C LEU A 153 -20.48 -12.98 -19.22
N GLN A 154 -20.64 -11.70 -19.53
CA GLN A 154 -19.55 -10.78 -19.86
C GLN A 154 -18.64 -10.43 -18.66
N ASN A 155 -19.18 -10.19 -17.46
CA ASN A 155 -18.38 -9.91 -16.24
C ASN A 155 -17.69 -11.16 -15.69
N LEU A 156 -18.26 -12.35 -15.99
CA LEU A 156 -17.66 -13.65 -15.70
C LEU A 156 -16.56 -14.04 -16.71
N ARG A 157 -16.58 -13.47 -17.93
CA ARG A 157 -15.62 -13.78 -19.01
C ARG A 157 -14.53 -12.73 -19.19
N HIS A 158 -14.76 -11.49 -18.76
CA HIS A 158 -13.79 -10.41 -18.82
C HIS A 158 -13.70 -9.69 -17.47
N GLY A 159 -12.52 -9.72 -16.87
CA GLY A 159 -12.24 -9.11 -15.57
C GLY A 159 -12.14 -10.12 -14.42
N PHE A 160 -12.29 -9.59 -13.21
CA PHE A 160 -12.01 -10.20 -11.91
C PHE A 160 -12.46 -11.66 -11.70
N PHE A 161 -13.63 -12.05 -12.23
CA PHE A 161 -14.19 -13.39 -12.03
C PHE A 161 -13.66 -14.43 -13.02
N ALA A 162 -13.00 -14.02 -14.11
CA ALA A 162 -12.52 -14.93 -15.15
C ALA A 162 -11.38 -15.85 -14.69
N GLN A 163 -10.70 -15.48 -13.60
CA GLN A 163 -9.58 -16.25 -13.04
C GLN A 163 -10.01 -17.18 -11.89
N LEU A 164 -11.28 -17.14 -11.46
CA LEU A 164 -11.76 -17.97 -10.37
C LEU A 164 -12.28 -19.31 -10.90
N PRO A 165 -11.94 -20.45 -10.27
CA PRO A 165 -12.55 -21.75 -10.57
C PRO A 165 -14.08 -21.68 -10.45
N ALA A 166 -14.81 -22.34 -11.37
CA ALA A 166 -16.28 -22.28 -11.43
C ALA A 166 -16.98 -22.63 -10.09
N ALA A 167 -16.44 -23.59 -9.34
CA ALA A 167 -16.96 -23.97 -8.02
C ALA A 167 -16.85 -22.86 -6.95
N ARG A 168 -15.90 -21.93 -7.11
CA ARG A 168 -15.76 -20.76 -6.22
C ARG A 168 -16.69 -19.62 -6.62
N ILE A 169 -17.06 -19.53 -7.89
CA ILE A 169 -18.00 -18.51 -8.38
C ILE A 169 -19.38 -18.74 -7.75
N GLU A 170 -19.86 -19.97 -7.67
CA GLU A 170 -21.15 -20.28 -7.04
C GLU A 170 -21.17 -19.95 -5.54
N GLU A 171 -20.10 -20.26 -4.81
CA GLU A 171 -19.95 -19.88 -3.40
C GLU A 171 -19.90 -18.37 -3.22
N LEU A 172 -19.12 -17.69 -4.06
CA LEU A 172 -18.98 -16.25 -4.05
C LEU A 172 -20.31 -15.53 -4.33
N LEU A 173 -21.09 -16.02 -5.31
CA LEU A 173 -22.43 -15.52 -5.62
C LEU A 173 -23.40 -15.64 -4.43
N ARG A 174 -23.27 -16.68 -3.61
CA ARG A 174 -24.10 -16.88 -2.41
C ARG A 174 -23.77 -15.94 -1.26
N ARG A 175 -22.52 -15.48 -1.17
CA ARG A 175 -22.06 -14.57 -0.09
C ARG A 175 -22.23 -13.08 -0.41
N PHE A 176 -22.58 -12.73 -1.65
CA PHE A 176 -22.90 -11.35 -2.01
C PHE A 176 -24.25 -10.92 -1.42
N GLU A 177 -24.24 -9.79 -0.75
CA GLU A 177 -25.45 -9.11 -0.27
C GLU A 177 -25.83 -7.97 -1.21
N ARG A 178 -27.08 -7.95 -1.68
CA ARG A 178 -27.60 -6.85 -2.48
C ARG A 178 -28.06 -5.70 -1.57
N VAL A 179 -27.61 -4.49 -1.87
CA VAL A 179 -27.94 -3.26 -1.15
C VAL A 179 -28.43 -2.21 -2.14
N THR A 180 -29.63 -1.69 -1.92
CA THR A 180 -30.17 -0.54 -2.66
C THR A 180 -29.62 0.75 -2.04
N VAL A 181 -29.13 1.65 -2.89
CA VAL A 181 -28.52 2.92 -2.49
C VAL A 181 -29.13 4.07 -3.30
N ARG A 182 -29.28 5.24 -2.69
CA ARG A 182 -29.90 6.40 -3.34
C ARG A 182 -28.86 7.40 -3.83
N ARG A 183 -29.24 8.27 -4.76
CA ARG A 183 -28.44 9.42 -5.16
C ARG A 183 -28.01 10.23 -3.93
N SER A 184 -26.76 10.67 -3.97
CA SER A 184 -26.07 11.41 -2.90
C SER A 184 -25.77 10.59 -1.66
N GLU A 185 -26.12 9.30 -1.62
CA GLU A 185 -25.74 8.41 -0.53
C GLU A 185 -24.24 8.12 -0.59
N MET A 186 -23.56 8.29 0.54
CA MET A 186 -22.14 7.97 0.68
C MET A 186 -21.99 6.53 1.15
N VAL A 187 -21.51 5.67 0.26
CA VAL A 187 -21.34 4.23 0.49
C VAL A 187 -20.06 3.94 1.25
N ILE A 188 -18.99 4.66 0.90
CA ILE A 188 -17.70 4.61 1.58
C ILE A 188 -17.31 6.03 1.95
N ARG A 189 -16.79 6.19 3.16
CA ARG A 189 -16.15 7.42 3.61
C ARG A 189 -14.65 7.20 3.72
N GLU A 190 -13.88 8.14 3.20
CA GLU A 190 -12.44 8.18 3.38
C GLU A 190 -12.09 8.21 4.87
N GLY A 191 -11.16 7.36 5.31
CA GLY A 191 -10.73 7.23 6.70
C GLY A 191 -11.40 6.11 7.51
N ASP A 192 -12.52 5.54 7.05
CA ASP A 192 -13.25 4.47 7.75
C ASP A 192 -12.62 3.10 7.54
N GLU A 193 -12.81 2.13 8.44
CA GLU A 193 -12.32 0.74 8.30
C GLU A 193 -12.79 0.04 7.01
N GLY A 194 -11.91 -0.80 6.47
CA GLY A 194 -12.18 -1.61 5.29
C GLY A 194 -12.99 -2.86 5.65
N ASP A 195 -14.32 -2.79 5.51
CA ASP A 195 -15.21 -3.90 5.93
C ASP A 195 -15.87 -4.67 4.78
N TRP A 196 -16.05 -4.01 3.64
CA TRP A 196 -16.84 -4.53 2.51
C TRP A 196 -16.18 -4.24 1.16
N PHE A 197 -16.27 -5.20 0.25
CA PHE A 197 -15.98 -5.03 -1.18
C PHE A 197 -17.30 -4.83 -1.92
N TYR A 198 -17.34 -3.95 -2.92
CA TYR A 198 -18.57 -3.61 -3.64
C TYR A 198 -18.43 -3.82 -5.14
N VAL A 199 -19.52 -4.29 -5.75
CA VAL A 199 -19.73 -4.35 -7.20
C VAL A 199 -20.97 -3.52 -7.53
N ILE A 200 -20.87 -2.62 -8.50
CA ILE A 200 -22.01 -1.82 -8.93
C ILE A 200 -22.89 -2.68 -9.85
N GLU A 201 -24.07 -3.06 -9.40
CA GLU A 201 -25.04 -3.74 -10.24
C GLU A 201 -25.77 -2.75 -11.14
N SER A 202 -26.19 -1.62 -10.58
CA SER A 202 -26.82 -0.52 -11.30
C SER A 202 -26.55 0.82 -10.62
N GLY A 203 -26.66 1.91 -11.36
CA GLY A 203 -26.36 3.26 -10.88
C GLY A 203 -24.98 3.76 -11.31
N LYS A 204 -24.56 4.85 -10.68
CA LYS A 204 -23.28 5.53 -10.96
C LYS A 204 -22.73 6.08 -9.65
N CYS A 205 -21.43 5.95 -9.43
CA CYS A 205 -20.74 6.48 -8.26
C CYS A 205 -19.67 7.48 -8.67
N GLN A 206 -19.38 8.43 -7.79
CA GLN A 206 -18.18 9.25 -7.87
C GLN A 206 -17.24 8.86 -6.74
N VAL A 207 -15.97 8.68 -7.10
CA VAL A 207 -14.88 8.48 -6.15
C VAL A 207 -14.19 9.82 -5.95
N GLU A 208 -14.17 10.30 -4.72
CA GLU A 208 -13.58 11.58 -4.34
C GLU A 208 -12.54 11.37 -3.24
N ARG A 209 -11.50 12.18 -3.27
CA ARG A 209 -10.45 12.18 -2.25
C ARG A 209 -10.19 13.56 -1.69
N MET A 210 -9.81 13.63 -0.42
CA MET A 210 -9.34 14.87 0.20
C MET A 210 -7.87 15.09 -0.12
N VAL A 211 -7.56 16.12 -0.91
CA VAL A 211 -6.19 16.56 -1.21
C VAL A 211 -6.02 18.00 -0.75
N GLY A 212 -5.17 18.22 0.25
CA GLY A 212 -4.92 19.57 0.80
C GLY A 212 -6.18 20.25 1.35
N GLY A 213 -7.15 19.49 1.87
CA GLY A 213 -8.43 20.01 2.37
C GLY A 213 -9.49 20.21 1.29
N VAL A 214 -9.21 19.91 0.03
CA VAL A 214 -10.17 20.02 -1.09
C VAL A 214 -10.59 18.64 -1.56
N ARG A 215 -11.88 18.45 -1.87
CA ARG A 215 -12.38 17.23 -2.52
C ARG A 215 -12.03 17.25 -4.01
N VAL A 216 -11.29 16.24 -4.43
CA VAL A 216 -10.89 16.03 -5.82
C VAL A 216 -11.57 14.77 -6.33
N ALA A 217 -12.30 14.88 -7.44
CA ALA A 217 -12.88 13.73 -8.12
C ALA A 217 -11.77 12.91 -8.80
N VAL A 218 -11.67 11.64 -8.43
CA VAL A 218 -10.62 10.71 -8.85
C VAL A 218 -11.11 9.83 -10.01
N ALA A 219 -12.35 9.37 -9.90
CA ALA A 219 -12.98 8.50 -10.89
C ALA A 219 -14.50 8.60 -10.82
N GLU A 220 -15.16 8.26 -11.92
CA GLU A 220 -16.57 7.91 -11.94
C GLU A 220 -16.72 6.42 -12.24
N LEU A 221 -17.51 5.72 -11.44
CA LEU A 221 -17.75 4.28 -11.58
C LEU A 221 -19.20 4.05 -12.02
N ARG A 222 -19.43 2.98 -12.78
CA ARG A 222 -20.74 2.59 -13.34
C ARG A 222 -21.00 1.11 -13.12
N SER A 223 -22.19 0.66 -13.51
CA SER A 223 -22.56 -0.77 -13.50
C SER A 223 -21.45 -1.65 -14.12
N GLY A 224 -21.09 -2.71 -13.38
CA GLY A 224 -19.98 -3.62 -13.68
C GLY A 224 -18.66 -3.27 -12.98
N ASP A 225 -18.46 -2.01 -12.58
CA ASP A 225 -17.24 -1.62 -11.87
C ASP A 225 -17.27 -2.05 -10.41
N THR A 226 -16.08 -2.17 -9.81
CA THR A 226 -15.89 -2.58 -8.41
C THR A 226 -15.18 -1.50 -7.62
N PHE A 227 -15.41 -1.45 -6.31
CA PHE A 227 -14.69 -0.54 -5.43
C PHE A 227 -14.56 -1.08 -3.99
N GLY A 228 -13.60 -0.52 -3.25
CA GLY A 228 -13.36 -0.85 -1.85
C GLY A 228 -12.42 -2.03 -1.62
N GLU A 229 -11.94 -2.71 -2.66
CA GLU A 229 -11.01 -3.85 -2.58
C GLU A 229 -9.69 -3.50 -1.91
N GLU A 230 -9.22 -2.28 -2.12
CA GLU A 230 -7.86 -1.87 -1.78
C GLU A 230 -7.60 -1.86 -0.28
N ALA A 231 -8.55 -1.33 0.50
CA ALA A 231 -8.52 -1.35 1.96
C ALA A 231 -8.50 -2.78 2.52
N LEU A 232 -9.16 -3.73 1.83
CA LEU A 232 -9.22 -5.11 2.28
C LEU A 232 -7.90 -5.84 2.05
N VAL A 233 -7.29 -5.67 0.87
CA VAL A 233 -6.04 -6.35 0.48
C VAL A 233 -4.83 -5.81 1.23
N SER A 234 -4.76 -4.49 1.41
CA SER A 234 -3.65 -3.83 2.12
C SER A 234 -3.81 -3.84 3.65
N GLN A 235 -4.98 -4.25 4.15
CA GLN A 235 -5.37 -4.12 5.56
C GLN A 235 -5.28 -2.65 6.06
N ALA A 236 -5.55 -1.71 5.17
CA ALA A 236 -5.68 -0.29 5.43
C ALA A 236 -7.15 0.08 5.66
N LYS A 237 -7.42 1.28 6.19
CA LYS A 237 -8.74 1.90 6.07
C LYS A 237 -8.93 2.59 4.71
N ARG A 238 -10.12 3.12 4.45
CA ARG A 238 -10.60 3.56 3.13
C ARG A 238 -9.89 4.82 2.66
N ASN A 239 -9.42 4.80 1.42
CA ASN A 239 -8.58 5.84 0.83
C ASN A 239 -9.31 6.94 0.07
N ALA A 240 -10.58 6.72 -0.22
CA ALA A 240 -11.43 7.64 -0.95
C ALA A 240 -12.86 7.49 -0.46
N SER A 241 -13.64 8.55 -0.60
CA SER A 241 -15.09 8.50 -0.42
C SER A 241 -15.74 8.06 -1.72
N VAL A 242 -16.78 7.23 -1.62
CA VAL A 242 -17.58 6.79 -2.77
C VAL A 242 -19.02 7.24 -2.53
N THR A 243 -19.50 8.13 -3.38
CA THR A 243 -20.85 8.71 -3.29
C THR A 243 -21.66 8.40 -4.54
N MET A 244 -22.90 7.99 -4.37
CA MET A 244 -23.80 7.71 -5.48
C MET A 244 -24.17 8.99 -6.23
N LEU A 245 -23.99 9.00 -7.55
CA LEU A 245 -24.45 10.07 -8.46
C LEU A 245 -25.89 9.84 -8.95
N ALA A 246 -26.37 8.61 -8.84
CA ALA A 246 -27.73 8.19 -9.17
C ALA A 246 -28.16 7.05 -8.24
N ASP A 247 -29.47 6.86 -8.08
CA ASP A 247 -30.02 5.67 -7.43
C ASP A 247 -29.47 4.41 -8.10
N GLY A 248 -29.24 3.36 -7.30
CA GLY A 248 -28.60 2.16 -7.80
C GLY A 248 -28.70 0.98 -6.84
N GLU A 249 -28.13 -0.12 -7.30
CA GLU A 249 -27.98 -1.35 -6.54
C GLU A 249 -26.51 -1.75 -6.53
N LEU A 250 -26.04 -2.15 -5.36
CA LEU A 250 -24.70 -2.67 -5.15
C LEU A 250 -24.80 -4.11 -4.68
N LEU A 251 -23.81 -4.90 -5.04
CA LEU A 251 -23.51 -6.15 -4.35
C LEU A 251 -22.33 -5.87 -3.42
N ARG A 252 -22.43 -6.28 -2.17
CA ARG A 252 -21.34 -6.17 -1.20
C ARG A 252 -20.92 -7.54 -0.68
N LEU A 253 -19.62 -7.71 -0.46
CA LEU A 253 -19.02 -8.92 0.09
C LEU A 253 -18.18 -8.57 1.32
N ALA A 254 -18.34 -9.31 2.41
CA ALA A 254 -17.65 -9.02 3.66
C ALA A 254 -16.13 -9.21 3.50
N LYS A 255 -15.33 -8.49 4.29
CA LYS A 255 -13.86 -8.58 4.27
C LYS A 255 -13.34 -10.01 4.39
N SER A 256 -13.91 -10.81 5.28
CA SER A 256 -13.51 -12.21 5.48
C SER A 256 -13.73 -13.03 4.21
N ASP A 257 -14.91 -12.88 3.61
CA ASP A 257 -15.29 -13.60 2.40
C ASP A 257 -14.47 -13.14 1.20
N PHE A 258 -14.22 -11.83 1.10
CA PHE A 258 -13.32 -11.28 0.08
C PHE A 258 -11.90 -11.85 0.22
N THR A 259 -11.36 -11.87 1.44
CA THR A 259 -9.99 -12.36 1.66
C THR A 259 -9.87 -13.83 1.28
N GLU A 260 -10.82 -14.66 1.72
CA GLU A 260 -10.84 -16.11 1.50
C GLU A 260 -11.11 -16.49 0.03
N LEU A 261 -12.12 -15.85 -0.58
CA LEU A 261 -12.64 -16.27 -1.87
C LEU A 261 -11.97 -15.56 -3.04
N LEU A 262 -11.38 -14.38 -2.81
CA LEU A 262 -10.89 -13.50 -3.87
C LEU A 262 -9.40 -13.14 -3.73
N ALA A 263 -8.97 -12.64 -2.58
CA ALA A 263 -7.62 -12.12 -2.43
C ALA A 263 -6.57 -13.25 -2.39
N GLU A 264 -6.70 -14.20 -1.45
CA GLU A 264 -5.71 -15.28 -1.28
C GLU A 264 -5.51 -16.13 -2.55
N PRO A 265 -6.55 -16.52 -3.31
CA PRO A 265 -6.36 -17.30 -4.54
C PRO A 265 -5.55 -16.60 -5.63
N LEU A 266 -5.54 -15.26 -5.67
CA LEU A 266 -4.85 -14.46 -6.69
C LEU A 266 -3.45 -14.00 -6.24
N LEU A 267 -3.12 -14.13 -4.96
CA LEU A 267 -1.83 -13.70 -4.41
C LEU A 267 -0.85 -14.88 -4.37
N HIS A 268 -0.12 -15.08 -5.46
CA HIS A 268 0.96 -16.07 -5.49
C HIS A 268 2.18 -15.56 -4.72
N ARG A 269 2.33 -16.03 -3.48
CA ARG A 269 3.43 -15.64 -2.58
C ARG A 269 4.70 -16.45 -2.84
N VAL A 270 5.85 -15.79 -2.73
CA VAL A 270 7.18 -16.41 -2.81
C VAL A 270 8.09 -15.91 -1.71
N GLY A 271 8.84 -16.83 -1.11
CA GLY A 271 9.94 -16.49 -0.19
C GLY A 271 11.17 -15.95 -0.94
N TRP A 272 12.12 -15.40 -0.20
CA TRP A 272 13.31 -14.74 -0.75
C TRP A 272 14.09 -15.59 -1.76
N ALA A 273 14.44 -16.84 -1.41
CA ALA A 273 15.23 -17.71 -2.28
C ALA A 273 14.53 -17.98 -3.62
N ALA A 274 13.25 -18.38 -3.59
CA ALA A 274 12.47 -18.63 -4.79
C ALA A 274 12.26 -17.36 -5.65
N ALA A 275 12.16 -16.20 -5.00
CA ALA A 275 12.10 -14.92 -5.69
C ALA A 275 13.41 -14.60 -6.44
N CYS A 276 14.56 -14.87 -5.81
CA CYS A 276 15.87 -14.75 -6.47
C CYS A 276 15.99 -15.71 -7.68
N ASP A 277 15.55 -16.96 -7.54
CA ASP A 277 15.58 -17.94 -8.63
C ASP A 277 14.72 -17.49 -9.83
N LYS A 278 13.54 -16.92 -9.56
CA LYS A 278 12.67 -16.35 -10.59
C LYS A 278 13.34 -15.22 -11.35
N VAL A 279 13.99 -14.30 -10.64
CA VAL A 279 14.68 -13.18 -11.28
C VAL A 279 15.92 -13.65 -12.05
N ALA A 280 16.65 -14.65 -11.53
CA ALA A 280 17.71 -15.31 -12.28
C ALA A 280 17.18 -15.99 -13.57
N GLY A 281 15.93 -16.48 -13.53
CA GLY A 281 15.21 -17.02 -14.68
C GLY A 281 14.60 -15.99 -15.64
N GLY A 282 14.79 -14.68 -15.39
CA GLY A 282 14.31 -13.60 -16.25
C GLY A 282 13.08 -12.84 -15.75
N ALA A 283 12.58 -13.12 -14.56
CA ALA A 283 11.57 -12.27 -13.93
C ALA A 283 12.15 -10.90 -13.54
N VAL A 284 11.30 -9.88 -13.45
CA VAL A 284 11.70 -8.50 -13.16
C VAL A 284 11.25 -8.10 -11.76
N TRP A 285 12.15 -7.52 -10.98
CA TRP A 285 11.79 -6.91 -9.70
C TRP A 285 10.92 -5.67 -9.91
N LEU A 286 9.76 -5.61 -9.25
CA LEU A 286 8.85 -4.48 -9.31
C LEU A 286 8.69 -3.85 -7.92
N ASP A 287 9.29 -2.67 -7.74
CA ASP A 287 9.26 -1.91 -6.50
C ASP A 287 8.06 -0.97 -6.47
N VAL A 288 7.14 -1.17 -5.52
CA VAL A 288 5.91 -0.36 -5.42
C VAL A 288 5.96 0.72 -4.35
N ARG A 289 7.15 1.05 -3.85
CA ARG A 289 7.39 2.11 -2.87
C ARG A 289 7.47 3.49 -3.53
N TYR A 290 7.57 4.56 -2.73
CA TYR A 290 7.74 5.91 -3.26
C TYR A 290 9.09 6.04 -4.02
N PRO A 291 9.18 6.95 -5.00
CA PRO A 291 10.42 7.18 -5.73
C PRO A 291 11.60 7.56 -4.83
N SER A 292 11.35 8.29 -3.73
CA SER A 292 12.37 8.67 -2.76
C SER A 292 12.95 7.45 -2.00
N GLU A 293 12.12 6.46 -1.66
CA GLU A 293 12.59 5.19 -1.08
C GLU A 293 13.47 4.44 -2.09
N TYR A 294 13.01 4.34 -3.34
CA TYR A 294 13.69 3.62 -4.41
C TYR A 294 15.05 4.24 -4.82
N GLN A 295 15.16 5.58 -4.80
CA GLN A 295 16.42 6.27 -5.06
C GLN A 295 17.46 6.03 -3.98
N HIS A 296 17.02 5.92 -2.73
CA HIS A 296 17.90 5.67 -1.60
C HIS A 296 18.38 4.22 -1.56
N ASP A 297 17.45 3.28 -1.78
CA ASP A 297 17.73 1.86 -1.65
C ASP A 297 16.75 1.02 -2.49
N ARG A 298 17.23 -0.02 -3.17
CA ARG A 298 16.45 -0.84 -4.11
C ARG A 298 17.13 -2.16 -4.44
N LEU A 299 16.34 -3.14 -4.87
CA LEU A 299 16.90 -4.34 -5.50
C LEU A 299 17.53 -3.99 -6.86
N ALA A 300 18.69 -4.59 -7.16
CA ALA A 300 19.38 -4.35 -8.42
C ALA A 300 18.49 -4.76 -9.61
N GLY A 301 18.38 -3.89 -10.61
CA GLY A 301 17.55 -4.11 -11.80
C GLY A 301 16.04 -3.93 -11.58
N ALA A 302 15.61 -3.49 -10.40
CA ALA A 302 14.18 -3.25 -10.14
C ALA A 302 13.62 -2.05 -10.91
N ILE A 303 12.37 -2.16 -11.35
CA ILE A 303 11.58 -1.05 -11.90
C ILE A 303 10.74 -0.48 -10.76
N ASN A 304 10.71 0.85 -10.60
CA ASN A 304 9.83 1.49 -9.63
C ASN A 304 8.49 1.89 -10.26
N VAL A 305 7.41 1.34 -9.71
CA VAL A 305 6.03 1.70 -10.02
C VAL A 305 5.31 1.90 -8.68
N PRO A 306 5.33 3.10 -8.10
CA PRO A 306 4.67 3.38 -6.83
C PRO A 306 3.23 2.88 -6.83
N LEU A 307 2.72 2.39 -5.70
CA LEU A 307 1.36 1.83 -5.61
C LEU A 307 0.29 2.78 -6.20
N SER A 308 0.45 4.09 -6.00
CA SER A 308 -0.41 5.14 -6.57
C SER A 308 -0.48 5.13 -8.10
N GLU A 309 0.57 4.67 -8.78
CA GLU A 309 0.72 4.68 -10.24
C GLU A 309 0.44 3.33 -10.90
N VAL A 310 0.20 2.27 -10.13
CA VAL A 310 -0.01 0.90 -10.64
C VAL A 310 -1.12 0.86 -11.71
N ARG A 311 -2.21 1.61 -11.52
CA ARG A 311 -3.32 1.64 -12.48
C ARG A 311 -2.93 2.31 -13.80
N ASN A 312 -2.01 3.27 -13.76
CA ASN A 312 -1.50 3.99 -14.93
C ASN A 312 -0.43 3.16 -15.66
N SER A 313 0.30 2.31 -14.94
CA SER A 313 1.40 1.52 -15.49
C SER A 313 0.97 0.32 -16.32
N PHE A 314 -0.30 -0.08 -16.30
CA PHE A 314 -0.80 -1.26 -17.04
C PHE A 314 -0.56 -1.19 -18.56
N THR A 315 -0.46 0.02 -19.12
CA THR A 315 -0.21 0.22 -20.56
C THR A 315 1.27 0.26 -20.92
N VAL A 316 2.13 0.43 -19.91
CA VAL A 316 3.58 0.64 -20.08
C VAL A 316 4.36 -0.65 -19.81
N LEU A 317 3.90 -1.45 -18.85
CA LEU A 317 4.53 -2.72 -18.52
C LEU A 317 4.18 -3.80 -19.54
N ASP A 318 5.15 -4.68 -19.84
CA ASP A 318 4.94 -5.83 -20.70
C ASP A 318 4.07 -6.89 -19.98
N PRO A 319 2.86 -7.22 -20.49
CA PRO A 319 1.99 -8.21 -19.88
C PRO A 319 2.49 -9.66 -20.03
N ALA A 320 3.45 -9.93 -20.92
CA ALA A 320 4.02 -11.27 -21.11
C ALA A 320 5.14 -11.58 -20.10
N ALA A 321 5.78 -10.55 -19.56
CA ALA A 321 6.86 -10.66 -18.58
C ALA A 321 6.34 -11.13 -17.21
N GLU A 322 7.24 -11.76 -16.45
CA GLU A 322 7.01 -12.20 -15.07
C GLU A 322 7.60 -11.17 -14.11
N TYR A 323 6.84 -10.74 -13.10
CA TYR A 323 7.29 -9.74 -12.14
C TYR A 323 7.26 -10.28 -10.73
N VAL A 324 8.29 -9.97 -9.95
CA VAL A 324 8.27 -10.17 -8.50
C VAL A 324 8.09 -8.82 -7.82
N VAL A 325 6.90 -8.64 -7.25
CA VAL A 325 6.43 -7.38 -6.67
C VAL A 325 6.82 -7.32 -5.20
N TYR A 326 7.46 -6.22 -4.80
CA TYR A 326 7.88 -6.02 -3.43
C TYR A 326 7.66 -4.57 -2.98
N CYS A 327 7.57 -4.42 -1.66
CA CYS A 327 7.64 -3.14 -0.98
C CYS A 327 8.52 -3.30 0.28
N GLN A 328 8.30 -2.49 1.30
CA GLN A 328 9.09 -2.57 2.52
C GLN A 328 8.73 -3.81 3.36
N SER A 329 7.45 -3.98 3.70
CA SER A 329 6.93 -5.01 4.62
C SER A 329 6.16 -6.14 3.94
N GLY A 330 5.61 -5.89 2.75
CA GLY A 330 4.66 -6.75 2.05
C GLY A 330 3.24 -6.18 1.91
N ARG A 331 2.84 -5.16 2.70
CA ARG A 331 1.46 -4.62 2.70
C ARG A 331 1.10 -3.84 1.43
N ARG A 332 1.98 -2.95 0.96
CA ARG A 332 1.76 -2.21 -0.31
C ARG A 332 1.83 -3.13 -1.53
N SER A 333 2.77 -4.06 -1.51
CA SER A 333 2.97 -5.00 -2.61
C SER A 333 1.86 -6.01 -2.72
N SER A 334 1.13 -6.37 -1.65
CA SER A 334 -0.06 -7.23 -1.78
C SER A 334 -1.15 -6.54 -2.59
N ALA A 335 -1.43 -5.26 -2.32
CA ALA A 335 -2.39 -4.48 -3.08
C ALA A 335 -1.98 -4.34 -4.56
N ALA A 336 -0.72 -3.98 -4.83
CA ALA A 336 -0.22 -3.90 -6.20
C ALA A 336 -0.28 -5.25 -6.92
N THR A 337 0.15 -6.34 -6.27
CA THR A 337 0.13 -7.70 -6.85
C THR A 337 -1.29 -8.08 -7.22
N PHE A 338 -2.25 -7.84 -6.33
CA PHE A 338 -3.65 -8.11 -6.60
C PHE A 338 -4.16 -7.32 -7.82
N LEU A 339 -3.88 -6.02 -7.91
CA LEU A 339 -4.28 -5.18 -9.04
C LEU A 339 -3.68 -5.65 -10.38
N PHE A 340 -2.41 -6.07 -10.37
CA PHE A 340 -1.76 -6.65 -11.56
C PHE A 340 -2.34 -8.02 -11.93
N ALA A 341 -2.55 -8.91 -10.95
CA ALA A 341 -3.13 -10.23 -11.16
C ALA A 341 -4.53 -10.12 -11.79
N GLN A 342 -5.36 -9.18 -11.33
CA GLN A 342 -6.67 -8.89 -11.93
C GLN A 342 -6.63 -8.55 -13.42
N ARG A 343 -5.52 -7.98 -13.90
CA ARG A 343 -5.29 -7.65 -15.31
C ARG A 343 -4.56 -8.75 -16.09
N GLY A 344 -4.31 -9.89 -15.46
CA GLY A 344 -3.69 -11.07 -16.08
C GLY A 344 -2.17 -11.03 -16.14
N PHE A 345 -1.52 -10.09 -15.45
CA PHE A 345 -0.06 -10.08 -15.34
C PHE A 345 0.42 -11.30 -14.53
N LYS A 346 1.57 -11.84 -14.92
CA LYS A 346 2.26 -12.89 -14.15
C LYS A 346 3.05 -12.23 -13.02
N VAL A 347 2.43 -12.13 -11.86
CA VAL A 347 3.02 -11.46 -10.69
C VAL A 347 3.17 -12.40 -9.50
N TRP A 348 4.26 -12.21 -8.75
CA TRP A 348 4.53 -12.90 -7.50
C TRP A 348 4.75 -11.90 -6.38
N LEU A 349 4.10 -12.12 -5.24
CA LEU A 349 4.27 -11.29 -4.06
C LEU A 349 5.48 -11.78 -3.25
N LEU A 350 6.51 -10.94 -3.08
CA LEU A 350 7.61 -11.24 -2.17
C LEU A 350 7.11 -11.18 -0.71
N GLU A 351 7.14 -12.32 -0.02
CA GLU A 351 6.74 -12.40 1.39
C GLU A 351 7.66 -11.57 2.28
N GLY A 352 7.08 -10.72 3.12
CA GLY A 352 7.82 -9.86 4.04
C GLY A 352 8.57 -8.70 3.39
N GLY A 353 8.38 -8.45 2.09
CA GLY A 353 9.02 -7.34 1.36
C GLY A 353 10.55 -7.35 1.45
N LEU A 354 11.16 -6.16 1.44
CA LEU A 354 12.62 -6.01 1.63
C LEU A 354 13.10 -6.48 3.00
N TRP A 355 12.24 -6.46 4.04
CA TRP A 355 12.63 -6.97 5.36
C TRP A 355 12.93 -8.47 5.34
N ALA A 356 12.34 -9.23 4.42
CA ALA A 356 12.69 -10.64 4.25
C ALA A 356 14.12 -10.84 3.74
N ALA A 357 14.61 -9.97 2.86
CA ALA A 357 16.00 -9.97 2.39
C ALA A 357 16.99 -9.76 3.54
N GLN A 358 16.66 -8.84 4.44
CA GLN A 358 17.48 -8.52 5.62
C GLN A 358 17.59 -9.71 6.57
N ARG A 359 16.48 -10.43 6.78
CA ARG A 359 16.43 -11.64 7.61
C ARG A 359 17.19 -12.81 6.97
N ALA A 360 17.09 -12.95 5.65
CA ALA A 360 17.81 -13.99 4.92
C ALA A 360 19.34 -13.74 4.86
N SER A 361 19.77 -12.48 4.94
CA SER A 361 21.20 -12.10 4.97
C SER A 361 21.80 -12.12 6.38
N ALA A 362 21.00 -12.40 7.41
CA ALA A 362 21.40 -12.49 8.81
C ALA A 362 21.49 -13.93 9.34
N LEU A 363 21.13 -14.91 8.49
CA LEU A 363 21.31 -16.35 8.67
C LEU A 363 22.49 -16.79 7.80
#